data_AF-A0A7X6RJ30-F1
#
_entry.id   AF-A0A7X6RJ30-F1
#
_cell.length_a   1.000
_cell.length_b   1.000
_cell.length_c   1.000
_cell.angle_alpha   90.00
_cell.angle_beta   90.00
_cell.angle_gamma   90.00
#
_symmetry.space_group_name_H-M   'P 1'
#
loop_
_entity.id
_entity.type
_entity.pdbx_description
1 polymer ?
#
loop_
_entity_poly.entity_id
_entity_poly.type
_entity_poly.pdbx_seq_one_letter_code
_entity_poly.pdbx_strand_id
1 'polypeptide(L)'
;MKYDFHAVDTHTTNLDSLIKAMDENTRNIDQLAKSLKSEFMGAGAEGYDHITNTLTRKLDDYKQSMQNLHNAISTTSGYGGLMNQTDKHNGNRFLNIKA
;
A
#
# COMPACT_ATOMS: atom_id res chain seq x y z
N MET A 1 10.39 -7.36 -27.62
CA MET A 1 9.90 -6.20 -26.86
C MET A 1 11.09 -5.58 -26.16
N LYS A 2 11.35 -4.29 -26.36
CA LYS A 2 12.36 -3.55 -25.60
C LYS A 2 11.62 -2.99 -24.39
N TYR A 3 11.75 -3.62 -23.23
CA TYR A 3 11.15 -3.11 -22.02
C TYR A 3 11.84 -1.80 -21.66
N ASP A 4 11.06 -0.74 -21.43
CA ASP A 4 11.61 0.56 -21.04
C ASP A 4 11.85 0.57 -19.53
N PHE A 5 13.05 0.17 -19.13
CA PHE A 5 13.45 0.14 -17.72
C PHE A 5 13.48 1.51 -17.07
N HIS A 6 13.58 2.59 -17.86
CA HIS A 6 13.57 3.95 -17.34
C HIS A 6 12.15 4.36 -16.92
N ALA A 7 11.16 3.98 -17.72
CA ALA A 7 9.76 4.12 -17.35
C ALA A 7 9.40 3.25 -16.14
N VAL A 8 9.92 2.02 -16.07
CA VAL A 8 9.71 1.13 -14.90
C VAL A 8 10.32 1.71 -13.63
N ASP A 9 11.57 2.19 -13.65
CA ASP A 9 12.21 2.81 -12.48
C ASP A 9 11.46 4.07 -12.01
N THR A 10 10.99 4.87 -12.96
CA THR A 10 10.17 6.05 -12.67
C THR A 10 8.84 5.65 -12.03
N HIS A 11 8.18 4.62 -12.55
CA HIS A 11 6.95 4.10 -11.97
C HIS A 11 7.16 3.48 -10.60
N THR A 12 8.25 2.76 -10.37
CA THR A 12 8.61 2.20 -9.05
C THR A 12 8.90 3.30 -8.04
N THR A 13 9.61 4.35 -8.42
CA THR A 13 9.88 5.51 -7.55
C THR A 13 8.59 6.27 -7.18
N ASN A 14 7.70 6.44 -8.16
CA ASN A 14 6.39 7.05 -7.94
C ASN A 14 5.51 6.18 -7.04
N LEU A 15 5.55 4.86 -7.20
CA LEU A 15 4.83 3.90 -6.36
C LEU A 15 5.35 3.89 -4.92
N ASP A 16 6.67 3.93 -4.71
CA ASP A 16 7.27 4.05 -3.38
C ASP A 16 6.87 5.35 -2.68
N SER A 17 6.81 6.45 -3.43
CA SER A 17 6.34 7.74 -2.92
C SER A 17 4.86 7.68 -2.54
N LEU A 18 4.05 6.99 -3.36
CA LEU A 18 2.63 6.79 -3.10
C LEU A 18 2.41 5.93 -1.86
N ILE A 19 3.19 4.85 -1.70
CA ILE A 19 3.19 3.98 -0.51
C ILE A 19 3.53 4.79 0.75
N LYS A 20 4.56 5.64 0.71
CA LYS A 20 4.91 6.50 1.86
C LYS A 20 3.78 7.45 2.23
N ALA A 21 3.19 8.13 1.24
CA ALA A 21 2.04 9.02 1.48
C ALA A 21 0.83 8.26 2.04
N MET A 22 0.65 7.02 1.63
CA MET A 22 -0.40 6.12 2.13
C MET A 22 -0.18 5.67 3.57
N ASP A 23 1.07 5.36 3.96
CA ASP A 23 1.45 5.07 5.34
C ASP A 23 1.26 6.29 6.25
N GLU A 24 1.63 7.48 5.78
CA GLU A 24 1.39 8.73 6.48
C GLU A 24 -0.10 8.99 6.70
N ASN A 25 -0.92 8.80 5.67
CA ASN A 25 -2.37 8.91 5.79
C ASN A 25 -2.94 7.92 6.83
N THR A 26 -2.46 6.68 6.83
CA THR A 26 -2.89 5.67 7.80
C THR A 26 -2.56 6.09 9.24
N ARG A 27 -1.37 6.68 9.46
CA ARG A 27 -0.97 7.22 10.78
C ARG A 27 -1.82 8.42 11.20
N ASN A 28 -2.10 9.34 10.28
CA ASN A 28 -2.94 10.52 10.54
C ASN A 28 -4.36 10.10 10.92
N ILE A 29 -4.89 9.10 10.21
CA ILE A 29 -6.21 8.54 10.48
C ILE A 29 -6.27 7.86 11.86
N ASP A 30 -5.23 7.09 12.24
CA ASP A 30 -5.13 6.48 13.57
C ASP A 30 -5.06 7.53 14.69
N GLN A 31 -4.32 8.62 14.49
CA GLN A 31 -4.29 9.74 15.43
C GLN A 31 -5.66 10.42 15.56
N LEU A 32 -6.33 10.70 14.45
CA LEU A 32 -7.65 11.31 14.45
C LEU A 32 -8.67 10.43 15.20
N ALA A 33 -8.60 9.11 15.00
CA ALA A 33 -9.44 8.15 15.68
C ALA A 33 -9.24 8.13 17.20
N LYS A 34 -7.98 8.20 17.64
CA LYS A 34 -7.64 8.29 19.07
C LYS A 34 -8.16 9.59 19.69
N SER A 35 -8.01 10.71 18.99
CA SER A 35 -8.57 12.00 19.42
C SER A 35 -10.10 11.93 19.53
N LEU A 36 -10.78 11.44 18.50
CA LEU A 36 -12.24 11.25 18.52
C LEU A 36 -12.70 10.33 19.64
N LYS A 37 -12.01 9.21 19.86
CA LYS A 37 -12.33 8.28 20.96
C LYS A 37 -12.15 8.94 22.33
N SER A 38 -11.10 9.75 22.50
CA SER A 38 -10.89 10.51 23.73
C SER A 38 -12.02 11.50 24.01
N GLU A 39 -12.51 12.19 22.98
CA GLU A 39 -13.67 13.11 23.10
C GLU A 39 -14.96 12.34 23.44
N PHE A 40 -15.14 11.14 22.89
CA PHE A 40 -16.35 10.33 23.14
C PHE A 40 -16.36 9.61 24.49
N MET A 41 -15.19 9.34 25.11
CA MET A 41 -15.11 8.68 26.42
C MET A 41 -15.46 9.57 27.63
N GLY A 42 -15.87 10.82 27.41
CA GLY A 42 -16.36 11.73 28.45
C GLY A 42 -17.79 11.41 28.92
N ALA A 43 -18.53 12.41 29.42
CA ALA A 43 -19.84 12.26 30.06
C ALA A 43 -20.97 11.63 29.21
N GLY A 44 -20.71 11.25 27.96
CA GLY A 44 -21.64 10.56 27.06
C GLY A 44 -21.16 9.19 26.54
N ALA A 45 -20.11 8.61 27.13
CA ALA A 45 -19.40 7.43 26.62
C ALA A 45 -20.31 6.25 26.22
N GLU A 46 -21.30 5.90 27.05
CA GLU A 46 -22.21 4.78 26.79
C GLU A 46 -23.06 4.97 25.52
N GLY A 47 -23.37 6.22 25.15
CA GLY A 47 -24.15 6.52 23.94
C GLY A 47 -23.35 6.39 22.64
N TYR A 48 -22.02 6.48 22.72
CA TYR A 48 -21.13 6.51 21.56
C TYR A 48 -20.39 5.19 21.31
N ASP A 49 -20.53 4.18 22.18
CA ASP A 49 -19.86 2.89 22.02
C ASP A 49 -20.07 2.27 20.64
N HIS A 50 -21.32 2.27 20.14
CA HIS A 50 -21.63 1.76 18.81
C HIS A 50 -20.89 2.52 17.70
N ILE A 51 -20.84 3.86 17.79
CA ILE A 51 -20.20 4.72 16.80
C ILE A 51 -18.68 4.53 16.85
N THR A 52 -18.11 4.47 18.05
CA THR A 52 -16.68 4.29 18.28
C THR A 52 -16.20 2.91 17.80
N ASN A 53 -16.99 1.87 18.05
CA ASN A 53 -16.72 0.52 17.55
C ASN A 53 -16.85 0.42 16.03
N THR A 54 -17.85 1.09 15.44
CA THR A 54 -18.01 1.16 13.98
C THR A 54 -16.85 1.91 13.32
N LEU A 55 -16.43 3.03 13.90
CA LEU A 55 -15.28 3.78 13.44
C LEU A 55 -14.02 2.91 13.49
N THR A 56 -13.75 2.27 14.64
CA THR A 56 -12.60 1.37 14.80
C THR A 56 -12.57 0.28 13.72
N ARG A 57 -13.70 -0.39 13.46
CA ARG A 57 -13.78 -1.42 12.42
C ARG A 57 -13.48 -0.88 11.03
N LYS A 58 -14.04 0.28 10.66
CA LYS A 58 -13.78 0.90 9.35
C LYS A 58 -12.32 1.30 9.18
N LEU A 59 -11.66 1.69 10.26
CA LEU A 59 -10.24 2.02 10.26
C LEU A 59 -9.36 0.79 10.09
N ASP A 60 -9.71 -0.31 10.75
CA ASP A 60 -9.05 -1.60 10.56
C ASP A 60 -9.23 -2.10 9.12
N ASP A 61 -10.44 -2.01 8.57
CA ASP A 61 -10.73 -2.38 7.17
C ASP A 61 -9.92 -1.53 6.17
N TYR A 62 -9.82 -0.22 6.43
CA TYR A 62 -9.00 0.68 5.63
C TYR A 62 -7.54 0.27 5.70
N LYS A 63 -6.99 0.09 6.91
CA LYS A 63 -5.60 -0.34 7.11
C LYS A 63 -5.30 -1.66 6.39
N GLN A 64 -6.20 -2.63 6.48
CA GLN A 64 -6.06 -3.92 5.79
C GLN A 64 -6.06 -3.74 4.27
N SER A 65 -6.96 -2.91 3.74
CA SER A 65 -7.04 -2.62 2.30
C SER A 65 -5.76 -1.97 1.79
N MET A 66 -5.18 -1.06 2.58
CA MET A 66 -3.91 -0.40 2.27
C MET A 66 -2.73 -1.37 2.28
N GLN A 67 -2.66 -2.26 3.27
CA GLN A 67 -1.65 -3.33 3.31
C GLN A 67 -1.78 -4.27 2.11
N ASN A 68 -3.00 -4.62 1.71
CA ASN A 68 -3.24 -5.46 0.53
C ASN A 68 -2.75 -4.77 -0.75
N LEU A 69 -3.04 -3.47 -0.90
CA LEU A 69 -2.56 -2.68 -2.04
C LEU A 69 -1.03 -2.61 -2.07
N HIS A 70 -0.40 -2.33 -0.92
CA HIS A 70 1.05 -2.33 -0.79
C HIS A 70 1.66 -3.67 -1.24
N ASN A 71 1.10 -4.78 -0.75
CA ASN A 71 1.58 -6.12 -1.08
C ASN A 71 1.42 -6.43 -2.58
N ALA A 72 0.29 -6.04 -3.19
CA ALA A 72 0.04 -6.22 -4.61
C ALA A 72 1.02 -5.42 -5.49
N ILE A 73 1.34 -4.19 -5.08
CA ILE A 73 2.33 -3.35 -5.74
C ILE A 73 3.73 -3.97 -5.60
N SER A 74 4.13 -4.34 -4.37
CA SER A 74 5.44 -4.94 -4.11
C SER A 74 5.65 -6.25 -4.89
N THR A 75 4.62 -7.09 -5.03
CA THR A 75 4.72 -8.34 -5.80
C THR A 75 4.78 -8.13 -7.31
N THR A 76 4.16 -7.06 -7.81
CA THR A 76 4.10 -6.79 -9.25
C THR A 76 5.33 -6.02 -9.74
N SER A 77 5.68 -4.93 -9.06
CA SER A 77 6.65 -3.91 -9.51
C SER A 77 7.86 -3.72 -8.60
N GLY A 78 7.93 -4.41 -7.45
CA GLY A 78 9.08 -4.33 -6.54
C GLY A 78 10.37 -4.95 -7.10
N TYR A 79 11.48 -4.76 -6.38
CA TYR A 79 12.78 -5.37 -6.69
C TYR A 79 12.69 -6.91 -6.59
N GLY A 80 12.49 -7.57 -7.74
CA GLY A 80 12.23 -9.02 -7.82
C GLY A 80 10.76 -9.41 -8.05
N GLY A 81 9.87 -8.44 -8.24
CA GLY A 81 8.47 -8.67 -8.62
C GLY A 81 8.31 -9.26 -10.02
N LEU A 82 7.08 -9.65 -10.35
CA LEU A 82 6.73 -10.35 -11.60
C LEU A 82 7.24 -9.64 -12.86
N MET A 83 7.26 -8.30 -12.87
CA MET A 83 7.82 -7.54 -14.00
C MET A 83 9.34 -7.73 -14.16
N ASN A 84 10.10 -7.68 -13.06
CA ASN A 84 11.55 -7.89 -13.08
C ASN A 84 11.89 -9.33 -13.53
N GLN A 85 11.12 -10.31 -13.05
CA GLN A 85 11.33 -11.72 -13.39
C GLN A 85 10.99 -12.01 -14.85
N THR A 86 9.84 -11.53 -15.32
CA THR A 86 9.39 -11.73 -16.71
C THR A 86 10.37 -11.12 -17.70
N ASP A 87 10.88 -9.93 -17.38
CA ASP A 87 11.87 -9.28 -18.22
C ASP A 87 13.21 -10.05 -18.24
N LYS A 88 13.77 -10.43 -17.08
CA LYS A 88 14.98 -11.26 -17.01
C LYS A 88 14.85 -12.57 -17.79
N HIS A 89 13.71 -13.25 -17.66
CA HIS A 89 13.44 -14.49 -18.38
C HIS A 89 13.39 -14.25 -19.89
N ASN A 90 12.73 -13.19 -20.35
CA ASN A 90 12.69 -12.86 -21.77
C ASN A 90 14.08 -12.47 -22.31
N GLY A 91 14.83 -11.64 -21.59
CA GLY A 91 16.20 -11.25 -21.95
C GLY A 91 17.13 -12.45 -22.13
N ASN A 92 17.11 -13.38 -21.17
CA ASN A 92 17.91 -14.62 -21.24
C ASN A 92 17.52 -15.51 -22.43
N ARG A 93 16.24 -15.58 -22.78
CA ARG A 93 15.80 -16.35 -23.97
C ARG A 93 16.31 -15.74 -25.27
N PHE A 94 16.37 -14.41 -25.40
CA PHE A 94 16.89 -13.77 -26.59
C PHE A 94 18.42 -13.87 -26.73
N LEU A 95 19.16 -13.92 -25.61
CA LEU A 95 20.61 -14.16 -25.62
C LEU A 95 20.93 -15.58 -26.12
N ASN A 96 20.17 -16.58 -25.69
CA ASN A 96 20.35 -17.97 -26.12
C ASN A 96 19.96 -18.27 -27.58
N ILE A 97 19.31 -17.33 -28.29
CA ILE A 97 18.97 -17.49 -29.72
C ILE A 97 20.04 -16.83 -30.62
N LYS A 98 20.93 -16.01 -30.03
CA LYS A 98 22.03 -15.34 -30.74
C LYS A 98 23.41 -15.98 -30.52
N ALA A 99 23.48 -17.04 -29.71
CA ALA A 99 24.65 -17.91 -29.54
C ALA A 99 24.48 -19.18 -30.37
#